data_AF-A0A3D3HGJ5-F1
#
_entry.id   AF-A0A3D3HGJ5-F1
#
_cell.length_a   1.000
_cell.length_b   1.000
_cell.length_c   1.000
_cell.angle_alpha   90.00
_cell.angle_beta   90.00
_cell.angle_gamma   90.00
#
_symmetry.space_group_name_H-M   'P 1'
#
loop_
_entity.id
_entity.type
_entity.pdbx_description
1 polymer ?
#
loop_
_entity_poly.entity_id
_entity_poly.type
_entity_poly.pdbx_seq_one_letter_code
_entity_poly.pdbx_strand_id
1 'polypeptide(L)'
;KFSLISRMNGFAPALLLDDIFDKFDQTRVQEIIRLAGSGEFGQVFITDTQQDRIHRILDSTGVDFRLYRIGNHGIEEEISNCSK
;
A
#
# COMPACT_ATOMS: atom_id res chain seq x y z
N LYS A 1 11.90 10.32 -11.27
CA LYS A 1 11.09 11.40 -10.67
C LYS A 1 11.05 11.26 -9.14
N PHE A 2 10.68 10.09 -8.58
CA PHE A 2 10.76 9.78 -7.14
C PHE A 2 12.16 10.04 -6.55
N SER A 3 13.21 9.50 -7.18
CA SER A 3 14.61 9.69 -6.76
C SER A 3 15.08 11.15 -6.70
N LEU A 4 14.49 12.03 -7.51
CA LEU A 4 14.81 13.46 -7.53
C LEU A 4 14.23 14.16 -6.28
N ILE A 5 12.99 13.82 -5.93
CA ILE A 5 12.27 14.38 -4.78
C ILE A 5 12.89 13.88 -3.47
N SER A 6 13.22 12.59 -3.37
CA SER A 6 13.92 12.03 -2.20
C SER A 6 15.25 12.73 -1.94
N ARG A 7 16.02 13.01 -3.01
CA ARG A 7 17.31 13.71 -2.92
C ARG A 7 17.18 15.16 -2.46
N MET A 8 16.09 15.84 -2.82
CA MET A 8 15.85 17.24 -2.46
C MET A 8 15.31 17.39 -1.04
N ASN A 9 14.49 16.45 -0.57
CA ASN A 9 13.83 16.54 0.72
C ASN A 9 14.57 15.84 1.87
N GLY A 10 15.52 14.94 1.57
CA GLY A 10 16.31 14.22 2.59
C GLY A 10 15.57 13.07 3.28
N PHE A 11 14.33 12.79 2.89
CA PHE A 11 13.53 11.65 3.35
C PHE A 11 12.82 10.99 2.16
N ALA A 12 12.51 9.70 2.28
CA ALA A 12 11.75 8.98 1.27
C ALA A 12 10.31 9.52 1.24
N PRO A 13 9.82 10.03 0.11
CA PRO A 13 8.48 10.59 0.04
C PRO A 13 7.42 9.49 0.19
N ALA A 14 6.30 9.85 0.82
CA ALA A 14 5.15 8.97 0.89
C ALA A 14 4.46 8.88 -0.48
N LEU A 15 4.06 7.68 -0.88
CA LEU A 15 3.32 7.42 -2.11
C LEU A 15 1.86 7.13 -1.76
N LEU A 16 0.93 7.88 -2.33
CA LEU A 16 -0.50 7.57 -2.25
C LEU A 16 -0.97 7.07 -3.61
N LEU A 17 -1.55 5.89 -3.63
CA LEU A 17 -2.15 5.30 -4.82
C LEU A 17 -3.66 5.22 -4.58
N ASP A 18 -4.40 6.05 -5.31
CA ASP A 18 -5.84 6.19 -5.16
C ASP A 18 -6.58 5.28 -6.15
N ASP A 19 -7.60 4.57 -5.66
CA ASP A 19 -8.48 3.67 -6.42
C ASP A 19 -7.73 2.75 -7.40
N ILE A 20 -6.73 2.05 -6.85
CA ILE A 20 -5.72 1.37 -7.67
C ILE A 20 -6.30 0.24 -8.50
N PHE A 21 -7.45 -0.33 -8.10
CA PHE A 21 -8.02 -1.49 -8.77
C PHE A 21 -9.07 -1.16 -9.82
N ASP A 22 -9.58 0.08 -9.88
CA ASP A 22 -10.40 0.53 -11.02
C ASP A 22 -9.56 0.70 -12.29
N LYS A 23 -8.24 0.95 -12.14
CA LYS A 23 -7.32 1.21 -13.26
C LYS A 23 -6.29 0.13 -13.52
N PHE A 24 -6.10 -0.82 -12.59
CA PHE A 24 -5.07 -1.86 -12.71
C PHE A 24 -5.64 -3.25 -12.48
N ASP A 25 -5.15 -4.20 -13.29
CA ASP A 25 -5.41 -5.61 -13.09
C ASP A 25 -4.71 -6.15 -11.82
N GLN A 26 -5.14 -7.31 -11.35
CA GLN A 26 -4.65 -7.92 -10.11
C GLN A 26 -3.13 -8.16 -10.13
N THR A 27 -2.57 -8.51 -11.30
CA THR A 27 -1.14 -8.79 -11.48
C THR A 27 -0.32 -7.52 -11.30
N ARG A 28 -0.75 -6.39 -11.90
CA ARG A 28 -0.08 -5.10 -11.74
C ARG A 28 -0.11 -4.59 -10.31
N VAL A 29 -1.23 -4.78 -9.62
CA VAL A 29 -1.32 -4.37 -8.20
C VAL A 29 -0.40 -5.21 -7.33
N GLN A 30 -0.29 -6.52 -7.58
CA GLN A 30 0.68 -7.37 -6.90
C GLN A 30 2.12 -6.89 -7.10
N GLU A 31 2.50 -6.50 -8.33
CA GLU A 31 3.84 -5.94 -8.57
C GLU A 31 4.07 -4.63 -7.84
N ILE A 32 3.07 -3.73 -7.82
CA ILE A 32 3.15 -2.46 -7.07
C ILE A 32 3.37 -2.73 -5.58
N ILE A 33 2.60 -3.64 -4.97
CA ILE A 33 2.72 -3.99 -3.55
C ILE A 33 4.08 -4.64 -3.27
N ARG A 34 4.56 -5.51 -4.17
CA ARG A 34 5.88 -6.14 -4.05
C ARG A 34 7.02 -5.12 -4.15
N LEU A 35 6.90 -4.13 -5.05
CA LEU A 35 7.85 -3.01 -5.18
C LEU A 35 7.82 -2.10 -3.94
N ALA A 36 6.63 -1.84 -3.38
CA ALA A 36 6.50 -1.12 -2.12
C ALA A 36 7.17 -1.88 -0.97
N GLY A 37 7.03 -3.19 -0.94
CA GLY A 37 7.65 -4.06 0.07
C GLY A 37 9.16 -4.26 -0.10
N SER A 38 9.76 -3.98 -1.26
CA SER A 38 11.19 -4.17 -1.51
C SER A 38 12.08 -3.06 -0.94
N GLY A 39 11.49 -2.05 -0.27
CA GLY A 39 12.22 -0.95 0.38
C GLY A 39 12.75 0.13 -0.59
N GLU A 40 12.47 0.00 -1.89
CA GLU A 40 12.80 1.01 -2.92
C GLU A 40 11.91 2.26 -2.79
N PHE A 41 10.69 2.06 -2.28
CA PHE A 41 9.75 3.13 -1.94
C PHE A 41 9.70 3.28 -0.42
N GLY A 42 9.47 4.50 0.05
CA GLY A 42 9.25 4.78 1.47
C GLY A 42 7.88 4.28 1.93
N GLN A 43 7.15 5.11 2.67
CA GLN A 43 5.79 4.75 3.08
C GLN A 43 4.82 4.78 1.90
N VAL A 44 4.07 3.69 1.68
CA VAL A 44 3.06 3.61 0.62
C VAL A 44 1.67 3.46 1.24
N PHE A 45 0.73 4.29 0.77
CA PHE A 45 -0.68 4.23 1.09
C PHE A 45 -1.46 3.82 -0.15
N ILE A 46 -2.35 2.85 0.03
CA ILE A 46 -3.21 2.33 -1.03
C ILE A 46 -4.64 2.48 -0.55
N THR A 47 -5.49 3.09 -1.36
CA THR A 47 -6.94 3.09 -1.15
C THR A 47 -7.59 2.16 -2.17
N ASP A 48 -8.60 1.44 -1.71
CA ASP A 48 -9.42 0.59 -2.56
C ASP A 48 -10.81 0.41 -1.96
N THR A 49 -11.77 0.03 -2.80
CA THR A 49 -13.15 -0.29 -2.39
C THR A 49 -13.37 -1.78 -2.10
N GLN A 50 -12.45 -2.67 -2.47
CA GLN A 50 -12.58 -4.13 -2.40
C GLN A 50 -11.57 -4.77 -1.41
N GLN A 51 -11.97 -4.81 -0.14
CA GLN A 51 -11.18 -5.38 0.96
C GLN A 51 -10.60 -6.78 0.69
N ASP A 52 -11.41 -7.70 0.16
CA ASP A 52 -11.00 -9.11 -0.07
C ASP A 52 -9.77 -9.23 -0.98
N ARG A 53 -9.61 -8.32 -1.94
CA ARG A 53 -8.50 -8.37 -2.91
C ARG A 53 -7.20 -7.92 -2.28
N ILE A 54 -7.25 -6.79 -1.57
CA ILE A 54 -6.12 -6.28 -0.80
C ILE A 54 -5.64 -7.36 0.18
N HIS A 55 -6.55 -7.98 0.94
CA HIS A 55 -6.20 -9.04 1.89
C HIS A 55 -5.42 -10.18 1.25
N ARG A 56 -5.94 -10.77 0.18
CA ARG A 56 -5.27 -11.88 -0.52
C ARG A 56 -3.89 -11.51 -1.03
N ILE A 57 -3.72 -10.28 -1.53
CA ILE A 57 -2.45 -9.84 -2.08
C ILE A 57 -1.43 -9.63 -0.95
N LEU A 58 -1.85 -8.98 0.14
CA LEU A 58 -1.01 -8.73 1.31
C LEU A 58 -0.57 -10.04 1.98
N ASP A 59 -1.49 -11.00 2.13
CA ASP A 59 -1.17 -12.34 2.65
C ASP A 59 -0.16 -13.08 1.77
N SER A 60 -0.24 -12.90 0.44
CA SER A 60 0.67 -13.56 -0.51
C SER A 60 2.05 -12.91 -0.65
N THR A 61 2.18 -11.63 -0.31
CA THR A 61 3.41 -10.84 -0.55
C THR A 61 4.36 -10.84 0.64
N GLY A 62 3.89 -11.21 1.84
CA GLY A 62 4.75 -11.32 3.04
C GLY A 62 5.35 -9.99 3.48
N VAL A 63 4.74 -8.87 3.10
CA VAL A 63 5.16 -7.52 3.46
C VAL A 63 4.51 -7.09 4.77
N ASP A 64 5.18 -6.23 5.52
CA ASP A 64 4.56 -5.60 6.69
C ASP A 64 3.50 -4.61 6.22
N PHE A 65 2.30 -4.70 6.80
CA PHE A 65 1.20 -3.83 6.43
C PHE A 65 0.28 -3.49 7.60
N ARG A 66 -0.43 -2.37 7.44
CA ARG A 66 -1.63 -2.05 8.22
C ARG A 66 -2.76 -1.76 7.27
N LEU A 67 -3.89 -2.43 7.50
CA LEU A 67 -5.12 -2.29 6.76
C LEU A 67 -6.14 -1.63 7.66
N TYR A 68 -6.77 -0.57 7.13
CA TYR A 68 -7.81 0.18 7.83
C TYR A 68 -9.09 0.12 7.01
N ARG A 69 -10.17 -0.39 7.59
CA ARG A 69 -11.50 -0.31 6.99
C ARG A 69 -12.15 0.99 7.44
N ILE A 70 -12.45 1.86 6.48
CA ILE A 70 -13.10 3.14 6.74
C ILE A 70 -14.61 2.98 6.51
N GLY A 71 -15.40 3.34 7.52
CA GLY A 71 -16.85 3.44 7.42
C GLY A 71 -17.36 4.83 7.80
N ASN A 72 -18.65 4.95 8.08
CA ASN A 72 -19.31 6.25 8.26
C ASN A 72 -18.83 7.03 9.50
N HIS A 73 -18.22 6.34 10.47
CA HIS A 73 -17.75 6.93 11.73
C HIS A 73 -16.21 6.97 11.84
N GLY A 74 -15.51 6.77 10.72
CA GLY A 74 -14.04 6.70 10.69
C GLY A 74 -13.53 5.27 10.54
N ILE A 75 -12.42 4.95 11.22
CA ILE A 75 -11.81 3.60 11.17
C ILE A 75 -12.69 2.64 11.96
N GLU A 76 -13.27 1.66 11.28
CA GLU A 76 -14.11 0.62 11.91
C GLU A 76 -13.36 -0.69 12.15
N GLU A 77 -12.26 -0.92 11.42
CA GLU A 77 -11.43 -2.11 11.57
C GLU A 77 -9.96 -1.78 11.28
N GLU A 78 -9.06 -2.33 12.08
CA GLU A 78 -7.61 -2.25 11.89
C GLU A 78 -7.03 -3.66 11.92
N ILE A 79 -6.35 -4.05 10.85
CA ILE A 79 -5.65 -5.33 10.74
C ILE A 79 -4.19 -5.05 10.43
N SER A 80 -3.28 -5.60 11.24
CA SER A 80 -1.85 -5.45 11.04
C SER A 80 -1.15 -6.79 11.05
N ASN A 81 -0.35 -7.03 10.02
CA ASN A 81 0.74 -7.99 10.05
C ASN A 81 1.99 -7.20 10.42
N CYS A 82 2.32 -7.14 11.70
CA CYS A 82 3.66 -6.71 12.11
C CYS A 82 4.44 -7.97 12.45
N SER A 83 5.32 -8.42 11.56
CA SER A 83 6.41 -9.27 11.99
C SER A 83 7.38 -8.39 12.80
N LYS A 84 7.65 -8.79 14.04
CA LYS A 84 8.66 -8.13 14.89
C LYS A 84 10.06 -8.24 14.28
#